data_AF-A0A0Q5AHJ9-F1
#
_entry.id   AF-A0A0Q5AHJ9-F1
#
_cell.length_a   1.000
_cell.length_b   1.000
_cell.length_c   1.000
_cell.angle_alpha   90.00
_cell.angle_beta   90.00
_cell.angle_gamma   90.00
#
_symmetry.space_group_name_H-M   'P 1'
#
loop_
_entity.id
_entity.type
_entity.pdbx_description
1 polymer ?
#
loop_
_entity_poly.entity_id
_entity_poly.type
_entity_poly.pdbx_seq_one_letter_code
_entity_poly.pdbx_strand_id
1 'polypeptide(L)'
;MSDGASFYLTTPIFYVNDVPHIGHAYTEVAADVLTRWHRQSGDDTWLLTGTDEHGQKILRTATANGTTPKEWADRLVRTAWQPLLETIDIANDDFIRTTDERHEVNVQRFLQKLYDEDAIYTGEYEGYYCVGCEEYKQLSDLEEGTGDYTGQYVCKIHSKPVELLKEKNYFFKMSEYTERLLALYEERPDFIQPESARNEVVSFVRSGLADLSISRSSFDWGVKVPWDDSHVVYVWFDALLNYITAVGYGQDEAEFERRWPATHIVGKDILRFHAVIWPAMLMAAGLEVPRQVFGHGWLLVGGEKMSKSKLTGIAPEQITDTFGSDAFRYYFMRAITFGQDGSFSWEDLSARYQAELANGFGNLASRVIAMLHRYYDGVVPEPGAPTEAEERVQRTVAEAATTADSAIETLAIHDAITAVWTIVDELNGYITEQEPWALAKSGDRERLGTVLYTASEGLRALAVLLSPVVPRATTLLWEALGVEEALGSLTAQPVREAGEWGRLPVGTTVGTLAPLFPRIEVPVA
;
A
#
# COMPACT_ATOMS: atom_id res chain seq x y z
N MET A 1 -15.07 3.44 19.80
CA MET A 1 -13.82 3.36 20.59
C MET A 1 -13.06 2.13 20.15
N SER A 2 -11.77 2.27 19.85
CA SER A 2 -10.87 1.13 19.56
C SER A 2 -10.92 0.12 20.70
N ASP A 3 -10.90 -1.18 20.38
CA ASP A 3 -10.73 -2.25 21.38
C ASP A 3 -9.26 -2.39 21.83
N GLY A 4 -8.35 -1.58 21.27
CA GLY A 4 -6.92 -1.63 21.53
C GLY A 4 -6.20 -2.77 20.81
N ALA A 5 -6.87 -3.45 19.87
CA ALA A 5 -6.23 -4.49 19.07
C ALA A 5 -5.13 -3.91 18.17
N SER A 6 -4.07 -4.69 17.97
CA SER A 6 -3.02 -4.35 17.01
C SER A 6 -3.57 -4.38 15.58
N PHE A 7 -3.30 -3.32 14.83
CA PHE A 7 -3.48 -3.24 13.39
C PHE A 7 -2.10 -3.20 12.72
N TYR A 8 -1.53 -4.38 12.51
CA TYR A 8 -0.27 -4.52 11.78
C TYR A 8 -0.55 -4.72 10.29
N LEU A 9 -0.14 -3.75 9.46
CA LEU A 9 -0.28 -3.79 8.00
C LEU A 9 1.09 -3.83 7.33
N THR A 10 1.22 -4.62 6.26
CA THR A 10 2.45 -4.67 5.47
C THR A 10 2.18 -4.42 3.99
N THR A 11 3.12 -3.75 3.33
CA THR A 11 3.30 -3.84 1.88
C THR A 11 4.18 -5.06 1.53
N PRO A 12 4.35 -5.42 0.25
CA PRO A 12 5.46 -6.26 -0.16
C PRO A 12 6.77 -5.51 0.04
N ILE A 13 7.85 -6.23 0.30
CA ILE A 13 9.18 -5.69 0.11
C ILE A 13 9.57 -5.74 -1.37
N PHE A 14 10.16 -4.66 -1.88
CA PHE A 14 10.36 -4.49 -3.33
C PHE A 14 11.77 -4.83 -3.79
N TYR A 15 11.88 -5.50 -4.95
CA TYR A 15 13.18 -5.83 -5.53
C TYR A 15 14.00 -4.58 -5.89
N VAL A 16 15.20 -4.48 -5.34
CA VAL A 16 16.15 -3.38 -5.65
C VAL A 16 16.89 -3.57 -6.97
N ASN A 17 16.28 -4.17 -7.98
CA ASN A 17 16.92 -4.31 -9.30
C ASN A 17 16.81 -3.03 -10.15
N ASP A 18 15.97 -2.08 -9.74
CA ASP A 18 15.70 -0.81 -10.45
C ASP A 18 15.08 0.22 -9.48
N VAL A 19 14.95 1.48 -9.90
CA VAL A 19 14.27 2.55 -9.15
C VAL A 19 12.73 2.34 -9.14
N PRO A 20 11.99 2.89 -8.18
CA PRO A 20 10.55 2.69 -8.11
C PRO A 20 9.77 3.37 -9.24
N HIS A 21 8.49 3.02 -9.36
CA HIS A 21 7.53 3.57 -10.31
C HIS A 21 6.15 3.66 -9.65
N ILE A 22 5.16 4.30 -10.29
CA ILE A 22 3.83 4.50 -9.70
C ILE A 22 3.13 3.21 -9.24
N GLY A 23 3.45 2.05 -9.82
CA GLY A 23 2.95 0.76 -9.34
C GLY A 23 3.40 0.37 -7.93
N HIS A 24 4.62 0.72 -7.52
CA HIS A 24 5.08 0.48 -6.13
C HIS A 24 4.45 1.51 -5.19
N ALA A 25 4.46 2.77 -5.61
CA ALA A 25 3.86 3.88 -4.87
C ALA A 25 2.35 3.69 -4.62
N TYR A 26 1.63 3.05 -5.54
CA TYR A 26 0.21 2.71 -5.37
C TYR A 26 -0.04 1.81 -4.17
N THR A 27 0.78 0.75 -4.02
CA THR A 27 0.69 -0.17 -2.88
C THR A 27 1.06 0.53 -1.58
N GLU A 28 2.12 1.35 -1.59
CA GLU A 28 2.56 2.15 -0.43
C GLU A 28 1.45 3.10 0.05
N VAL A 29 0.85 3.87 -0.86
CA VAL A 29 -0.23 4.81 -0.53
C VAL A 29 -1.44 4.08 0.00
N ALA A 30 -1.84 2.95 -0.59
CA ALA A 30 -2.98 2.19 -0.08
C ALA A 30 -2.75 1.74 1.36
N ALA A 31 -1.57 1.21 1.67
CA ALA A 31 -1.22 0.77 3.01
C ALA A 31 -1.14 1.94 4.01
N ASP A 32 -0.59 3.08 3.59
CA ASP A 32 -0.49 4.28 4.40
C ASP A 32 -1.86 4.92 4.70
N VAL A 33 -2.78 4.96 3.74
CA VAL A 33 -4.15 5.48 3.97
C VAL A 33 -4.87 4.64 5.01
N LEU A 34 -4.82 3.30 4.89
CA LEU A 34 -5.44 2.39 5.85
C LEU A 34 -4.84 2.56 7.25
N THR A 35 -3.51 2.59 7.35
CA THR A 35 -2.85 2.72 8.66
C THR A 35 -3.01 4.11 9.28
N ARG A 36 -3.04 5.18 8.49
CA ARG A 36 -3.41 6.52 9.00
C ARG A 36 -4.83 6.56 9.53
N TRP A 37 -5.78 5.89 8.86
CA TRP A 37 -7.16 5.80 9.33
C TRP A 37 -7.24 5.03 10.66
N HIS A 38 -6.70 3.83 10.74
CA HIS A 38 -6.68 3.02 11.96
C HIS A 38 -5.94 3.73 13.12
N ARG A 39 -4.82 4.39 12.83
CA ARG A 39 -4.07 5.17 13.83
C ARG A 39 -4.89 6.35 14.36
N GLN A 40 -5.57 7.11 13.49
CA GLN A 40 -6.48 8.17 13.92
C GLN A 40 -7.74 7.63 14.60
N SER A 41 -8.13 6.39 14.35
CA SER A 41 -9.21 5.70 15.07
C SER A 41 -8.82 5.24 16.48
N GLY A 42 -7.54 5.34 16.84
CA GLY A 42 -6.98 4.94 18.13
C GLY A 42 -6.49 3.49 18.21
N ASP A 43 -6.40 2.78 17.08
CA ASP A 43 -5.90 1.40 17.02
C ASP A 43 -4.36 1.36 17.16
N ASP A 44 -3.79 0.34 17.80
CA ASP A 44 -2.33 0.15 17.90
C ASP A 44 -1.76 -0.26 16.54
N THR A 45 -1.46 0.75 15.74
CA THR A 45 -1.20 0.61 14.31
C THR A 45 0.31 0.53 14.03
N TRP A 46 0.70 -0.40 13.15
CA TRP A 46 2.07 -0.49 12.64
C TRP A 46 2.06 -0.73 11.12
N LEU A 47 2.81 0.08 10.38
CA LEU A 47 3.02 -0.05 8.94
C LEU A 47 4.46 -0.49 8.66
N LEU A 48 4.60 -1.66 8.05
CA LEU A 48 5.87 -2.12 7.49
C LEU A 48 5.91 -1.98 5.97
N THR A 49 7.02 -1.42 5.48
CA THR A 49 7.47 -1.55 4.09
C THR A 49 8.96 -1.89 4.05
N GLY A 50 9.54 -2.09 2.86
CA GLY A 50 10.96 -2.39 2.73
C GLY A 50 11.42 -2.86 1.36
N THR A 51 12.61 -3.46 1.34
CA THR A 51 13.29 -3.91 0.11
C THR A 51 13.75 -5.36 0.18
N ASP A 52 13.50 -6.08 -0.92
CA ASP A 52 14.07 -7.39 -1.20
C ASP A 52 15.36 -7.22 -2.00
N GLU A 53 16.46 -7.57 -1.35
CA GLU A 53 17.81 -7.26 -1.78
C GLU A 53 18.62 -8.47 -2.22
N HIS A 54 18.08 -9.69 -2.07
CA HIS A 54 18.79 -10.94 -2.38
C HIS A 54 18.47 -11.50 -3.76
N GLY A 55 19.23 -12.54 -4.15
CA GLY A 55 18.93 -13.34 -5.33
C GLY A 55 19.71 -12.97 -6.60
N GLN A 56 19.65 -13.88 -7.56
CA GLN A 56 20.46 -13.82 -8.78
C GLN A 56 20.20 -12.57 -9.63
N LYS A 57 18.98 -12.03 -9.60
CA LYS A 57 18.61 -10.84 -10.38
C LYS A 57 19.40 -9.62 -9.91
N ILE A 58 19.48 -9.40 -8.59
CA ILE A 58 20.26 -8.30 -8.00
C ILE A 58 21.74 -8.49 -8.28
N LEU A 59 22.25 -9.71 -8.12
CA LEU A 59 23.64 -10.04 -8.44
C LEU A 59 24.02 -9.70 -9.89
N ARG A 60 23.18 -10.08 -10.85
CA ARG A 60 23.40 -9.78 -12.28
C ARG A 60 23.37 -8.28 -12.55
N THR A 61 22.40 -7.56 -12.00
CA THR A 61 22.28 -6.10 -12.18
C THR A 61 23.48 -5.36 -11.60
N ALA A 62 23.91 -5.72 -10.38
CA ALA A 62 25.06 -5.11 -9.74
C ALA A 62 26.35 -5.36 -10.54
N THR A 63 26.57 -6.60 -10.98
CA THR A 63 27.71 -6.98 -11.82
C THR A 63 27.73 -6.20 -13.14
N ALA A 64 26.58 -6.07 -13.82
CA ALA A 64 26.45 -5.30 -15.06
C ALA A 64 26.76 -3.81 -14.88
N ASN A 65 26.65 -3.29 -13.65
CA ASN A 65 26.96 -1.92 -13.29
C ASN A 65 28.31 -1.76 -12.58
N GLY A 66 29.13 -2.82 -12.54
CA GLY A 66 30.47 -2.77 -11.95
C GLY A 66 30.50 -2.54 -10.44
N THR A 67 29.47 -2.96 -9.70
CA THR A 67 29.40 -2.83 -8.23
C THR A 67 29.19 -4.20 -7.58
N THR A 68 29.44 -4.30 -6.27
CA THR A 68 28.94 -5.46 -5.52
C THR A 68 27.41 -5.37 -5.32
N PRO A 69 26.71 -6.50 -5.09
CA PRO A 69 25.27 -6.48 -4.84
C PRO A 69 24.85 -5.65 -3.62
N LYS A 70 25.65 -5.68 -2.54
CA LYS A 70 25.40 -4.87 -1.35
C LYS A 70 25.51 -3.38 -1.64
N GLU A 71 26.60 -2.95 -2.31
CA GLU A 71 26.76 -1.55 -2.71
C GLU A 71 25.65 -1.07 -3.66
N TRP A 72 25.18 -1.95 -4.55
CA TRP A 72 24.06 -1.66 -5.45
C TRP A 72 22.77 -1.43 -4.66
N ALA A 73 22.42 -2.34 -3.76
CA ALA A 73 21.24 -2.27 -2.91
C ALA A 73 21.30 -1.04 -1.99
N ASP A 74 22.39 -0.84 -1.25
CA ASP A 74 22.61 0.31 -0.36
C ASP A 74 22.44 1.64 -1.11
N ARG A 75 22.97 1.72 -2.35
CA ARG A 75 22.83 2.90 -3.18
C ARG A 75 21.37 3.15 -3.54
N LEU A 76 20.67 2.17 -4.11
CA LEU A 76 19.29 2.36 -4.58
C LEU A 76 18.31 2.62 -3.44
N VAL A 77 18.50 1.96 -2.29
CA VAL A 77 17.68 2.23 -1.10
C VAL A 77 17.78 3.69 -0.71
N ARG A 78 19.01 4.20 -0.57
CA ARG A 78 19.27 5.59 -0.17
C ARG A 78 18.84 6.61 -1.22
N THR A 79 19.04 6.34 -2.51
CA THR A 79 18.83 7.34 -3.57
C THR A 79 17.47 7.27 -4.23
N ALA A 80 16.68 6.22 -4.00
CA ALA A 80 15.43 6.01 -4.72
C ALA A 80 14.29 5.45 -3.85
N TRP A 81 14.51 4.40 -3.07
CA TRP A 81 13.42 3.75 -2.33
C TRP A 81 13.01 4.49 -1.05
N GLN A 82 13.95 4.98 -0.24
CA GLN A 82 13.61 5.82 0.91
C GLN A 82 13.08 7.19 0.48
N PRO A 83 13.70 7.90 -0.49
CA PRO A 83 13.15 9.15 -1.01
C PRO A 83 11.74 9.02 -1.59
N LEU A 84 11.38 7.87 -2.18
CA LEU A 84 10.02 7.63 -2.65
C LEU A 84 8.97 7.86 -1.56
N LEU A 85 9.23 7.33 -0.35
CA LEU A 85 8.31 7.42 0.78
C LEU A 85 8.06 8.88 1.16
N GLU A 86 9.10 9.72 1.13
CA GLU A 86 8.99 11.17 1.32
C GLU A 86 8.22 11.85 0.17
N THR A 87 8.52 11.47 -1.08
CA THR A 87 7.88 12.02 -2.29
C THR A 87 6.35 11.84 -2.27
N ILE A 88 5.85 10.71 -1.77
CA ILE A 88 4.43 10.37 -1.74
C ILE A 88 3.80 10.43 -0.33
N ASP A 89 4.53 11.00 0.63
CA ASP A 89 4.08 11.28 2.01
C ASP A 89 3.61 10.03 2.78
N ILE A 90 4.46 9.01 2.83
CA ILE A 90 4.22 7.77 3.60
C ILE A 90 4.70 7.94 5.04
N ALA A 91 3.89 7.50 6.00
CA ALA A 91 4.19 7.46 7.42
C ALA A 91 4.30 6.00 7.90
N ASN A 92 5.32 5.28 7.39
CA ASN A 92 5.65 3.94 7.84
C ASN A 92 6.40 3.93 9.17
N ASP A 93 6.26 2.85 9.94
CA ASP A 93 6.89 2.71 11.25
C ASP A 93 8.23 1.98 11.17
N ASP A 94 8.42 1.12 10.17
CA ASP A 94 9.70 0.45 9.89
C ASP A 94 9.93 0.33 8.37
N PHE A 95 11.22 0.31 7.98
CA PHE A 95 11.70 0.03 6.63
C PHE A 95 12.69 -1.13 6.72
N ILE A 96 12.22 -2.35 6.45
CA ILE A 96 13.07 -3.54 6.55
C ILE A 96 13.86 -3.77 5.26
N ARG A 97 15.12 -4.20 5.41
CA ARG A 97 15.95 -4.63 4.29
C ARG A 97 16.32 -6.09 4.48
N THR A 98 16.24 -6.91 3.44
CA THR A 98 16.61 -8.33 3.62
C THR A 98 18.11 -8.53 3.89
N THR A 99 18.96 -7.52 3.65
CA THR A 99 20.38 -7.53 4.08
C THR A 99 20.61 -7.02 5.50
N ASP A 100 19.55 -6.68 6.25
CA ASP A 100 19.69 -6.34 7.67
C ASP A 100 20.09 -7.59 8.45
N GLU A 101 21.07 -7.46 9.34
CA GLU A 101 21.53 -8.57 10.20
C GLU A 101 20.38 -9.19 11.02
N ARG A 102 19.45 -8.34 11.50
CA ARG A 102 18.25 -8.82 12.22
C ARG A 102 17.40 -9.77 11.38
N HIS A 103 17.36 -9.58 10.06
CA HIS A 103 16.61 -10.42 9.16
C HIS A 103 17.36 -11.71 8.83
N GLU A 104 18.63 -11.62 8.43
CA GLU A 104 19.42 -12.80 8.07
C GLU A 104 19.50 -13.82 9.21
N VAL A 105 19.72 -13.36 10.44
CA VAL A 105 19.76 -14.21 11.64
C VAL A 105 18.41 -14.90 11.88
N ASN A 106 17.30 -14.17 11.71
CA ASN A 106 15.97 -14.73 11.92
C ASN A 106 15.55 -15.69 10.81
N VAL A 107 15.98 -15.45 9.57
CA VAL A 107 15.83 -16.41 8.46
C VAL A 107 16.54 -17.71 8.80
N GLN A 108 17.81 -17.64 9.23
CA GLN A 108 18.57 -18.82 9.62
C GLN A 108 17.91 -19.57 10.79
N ARG A 109 17.43 -18.85 11.81
CA ARG A 109 16.72 -19.43 12.94
C ARG A 109 15.45 -20.16 12.52
N PHE A 110 14.66 -19.54 11.64
CA PHE A 110 13.42 -20.13 11.13
C PHE A 110 13.69 -21.40 10.30
N LEU A 111 14.70 -21.35 9.42
CA LEU A 111 15.12 -22.53 8.65
C LEU A 111 15.59 -23.67 9.55
N GLN A 112 16.39 -23.38 10.57
CA GLN A 112 16.87 -24.40 11.51
C GLN A 112 15.70 -25.09 12.21
N LYS A 113 14.72 -24.32 12.67
CA LYS A 113 13.50 -24.88 13.28
C LYS A 113 12.77 -25.83 12.33
N LEU A 114 12.54 -25.42 11.09
CA LEU A 114 11.85 -26.27 10.10
C LEU A 114 12.65 -27.52 9.73
N TYR A 115 13.98 -27.44 9.74
CA TYR A 115 14.84 -28.59 9.52
C TYR A 115 14.77 -29.58 10.69
N ASP A 116 14.83 -29.07 11.92
CA ASP A 116 14.74 -29.89 13.14
C ASP A 116 13.36 -30.56 13.30
N GLU A 117 12.32 -29.98 12.70
CA GLU A 117 10.94 -30.51 12.66
C GLU A 117 10.66 -31.41 11.44
N ASP A 118 11.71 -31.85 10.72
CA ASP A 118 11.63 -32.70 9.53
C ASP A 118 10.75 -32.10 8.39
N ALA A 119 10.48 -30.79 8.40
CA ALA A 119 9.71 -30.12 7.35
C ALA A 119 10.56 -29.81 6.09
N ILE A 120 11.89 -29.92 6.22
CA ILE A 120 12.86 -29.73 5.13
C ILE A 120 13.58 -31.05 4.88
N TYR A 121 13.70 -31.43 3.61
CA TYR A 121 14.49 -32.59 3.20
C TYR A 121 15.42 -32.23 2.04
N THR A 122 16.38 -33.10 1.75
CA THR A 122 17.24 -32.92 0.58
C THR A 122 16.72 -33.74 -0.61
N GLY A 123 16.63 -33.12 -1.79
CA GLY A 123 16.33 -33.78 -3.06
C GLY A 123 17.32 -33.40 -4.16
N GLU A 124 17.20 -34.05 -5.32
CA GLU A 124 17.93 -33.67 -6.54
C GLU A 124 16.98 -32.92 -7.48
N TYR A 125 17.40 -31.75 -7.96
CA TYR A 125 16.76 -31.05 -9.08
C TYR A 125 17.53 -31.37 -10.35
N GLU A 126 16.84 -31.85 -11.38
CA GLU A 126 17.43 -32.20 -12.67
C GLU A 126 16.90 -31.27 -13.75
N GLY A 127 17.80 -30.56 -14.45
CA GLY A 127 17.44 -29.57 -15.46
C GLY A 127 18.43 -29.55 -16.62
N TYR A 128 17.92 -29.27 -17.83
CA TYR A 128 18.77 -29.10 -19.01
C TYR A 128 19.44 -27.74 -18.97
N TYR A 129 20.76 -27.68 -19.02
CA TYR A 129 21.57 -26.48 -18.95
C TYR A 129 22.33 -26.28 -20.25
N CYS A 130 22.17 -25.12 -20.90
CA CYS A 130 22.98 -24.77 -22.05
C CYS A 130 24.22 -24.00 -21.61
N VAL A 131 25.39 -24.63 -21.71
CA VAL A 131 26.68 -23.99 -21.40
C VAL A 131 26.90 -22.71 -22.20
N GLY A 132 26.51 -22.68 -23.47
CA GLY A 132 26.64 -21.49 -24.32
C GLY A 132 25.72 -20.33 -23.92
N CYS A 133 24.54 -20.61 -23.35
CA CYS A 133 23.64 -19.58 -22.82
C CYS A 133 23.93 -19.24 -21.36
N GLU A 134 24.70 -20.08 -20.66
CA GLU A 134 24.80 -20.11 -19.20
C GLU A 134 23.41 -20.09 -18.51
N GLU A 135 22.51 -20.95 -19.00
CA GLU A 135 21.12 -20.94 -18.57
C GLU A 135 20.45 -22.31 -18.65
N TYR A 136 19.58 -22.60 -17.68
CA TYR A 136 18.63 -23.71 -17.74
C TYR A 136 17.60 -23.48 -18.85
N LYS A 137 17.32 -24.54 -19.63
CA LYS A 137 16.40 -24.55 -20.76
C LYS A 137 15.18 -25.38 -20.43
N GLN A 138 14.01 -24.82 -20.69
CA GLN A 138 12.78 -25.59 -20.72
C GLN A 138 12.78 -26.49 -21.95
N LEU A 139 11.99 -27.57 -21.93
CA LEU A 139 11.85 -28.45 -23.11
C LEU A 139 11.41 -27.68 -24.36
N SER A 140 10.67 -26.57 -24.20
CA SER A 140 10.29 -25.68 -25.30
C SER A 140 11.45 -24.93 -25.95
N ASP A 141 12.56 -24.75 -25.24
CA ASP A 141 13.76 -24.01 -25.69
C ASP A 141 14.83 -24.94 -26.29
N LEU A 142 14.50 -26.22 -26.37
CA LEU A 142 15.34 -27.30 -26.86
C LEU A 142 14.77 -27.88 -28.16
N GLU A 143 15.64 -28.46 -28.97
CA GLU A 143 15.29 -29.24 -30.15
C GLU A 143 16.14 -30.51 -30.21
N GLU A 144 15.72 -31.50 -31.01
CA GLU A 144 16.54 -32.68 -31.23
C GLU A 144 17.79 -32.33 -32.05
N GLY A 145 18.96 -32.75 -31.57
CA GLY A 145 20.22 -32.60 -32.28
C GLY A 145 20.22 -33.41 -33.58
N THR A 146 20.86 -32.86 -34.61
CA THR A 146 21.05 -33.53 -35.90
C THR A 146 22.53 -33.77 -36.17
N GLY A 147 22.87 -34.67 -37.10
CA GLY A 147 24.26 -35.00 -37.42
C GLY A 147 24.99 -35.62 -36.23
N ASP A 148 26.11 -35.01 -35.82
CA ASP A 148 26.96 -35.49 -34.72
C ASP A 148 26.28 -35.47 -33.35
N TYR A 149 25.14 -34.76 -33.21
CA TYR A 149 24.37 -34.66 -31.97
C TYR A 149 23.05 -35.43 -32.01
N THR A 150 22.89 -36.36 -32.96
CA THR A 150 21.69 -37.19 -33.10
C THR A 150 21.42 -37.97 -31.80
N GLY A 151 20.21 -37.81 -31.24
CA GLY A 151 19.80 -38.43 -29.98
C GLY A 151 20.08 -37.62 -28.72
N GLN A 152 20.53 -36.36 -28.83
CA GLN A 152 20.68 -35.42 -27.72
C GLN A 152 19.75 -34.21 -27.90
N TYR A 153 19.35 -33.57 -26.81
CA TYR A 153 18.71 -32.25 -26.88
C TYR A 153 19.78 -31.18 -27.10
N VAL A 154 19.54 -30.25 -28.02
CA VAL A 154 20.39 -29.09 -28.28
C VAL A 154 19.63 -27.80 -28.00
N CYS A 155 20.35 -26.76 -27.57
CA CYS A 155 19.76 -25.44 -27.39
C CYS A 155 19.45 -24.80 -28.75
N LYS A 156 18.24 -24.31 -28.95
CA LYS A 156 17.83 -23.63 -30.20
C LYS A 156 18.69 -22.42 -30.61
N ILE A 157 19.38 -21.81 -29.65
CA ILE A 157 20.22 -20.62 -29.89
C ILE A 157 21.63 -21.01 -30.34
N HIS A 158 22.22 -22.03 -29.69
CA HIS A 158 23.61 -22.39 -29.89
C HIS A 158 23.80 -23.65 -30.74
N SER A 159 22.72 -24.39 -31.00
CA SER A 159 22.70 -25.69 -31.70
C SER A 159 23.76 -26.66 -31.16
N LYS A 160 24.02 -26.58 -29.85
CA LYS A 160 24.94 -27.45 -29.10
C LYS A 160 24.17 -28.23 -28.04
N PRO A 161 24.62 -29.44 -27.69
CA PRO A 161 24.02 -30.24 -26.63
C PRO A 161 23.87 -29.45 -25.33
N VAL A 162 22.72 -29.63 -24.69
CA VAL A 162 22.52 -29.18 -23.31
C VAL A 162 22.95 -30.26 -22.34
N GLU A 163 23.53 -29.86 -21.22
CA GLU A 163 23.95 -30.74 -20.15
C GLU A 163 22.77 -30.99 -19.22
N LEU A 164 22.56 -32.23 -18.80
CA LEU A 164 21.59 -32.52 -17.75
C LEU A 164 22.28 -32.31 -16.41
N LEU A 165 22.09 -31.13 -15.82
CA LEU A 165 22.67 -30.82 -14.52
C LEU A 165 21.75 -31.30 -13.42
N LYS A 166 22.35 -31.98 -12.44
CA LYS A 166 21.71 -32.38 -11.19
C LYS A 166 22.27 -31.52 -10.07
N GLU A 167 21.43 -30.66 -9.51
CA GLU A 167 21.76 -29.90 -8.32
C GLU A 167 21.04 -30.53 -7.12
N LYS A 168 21.83 -30.93 -6.12
CA LYS A 168 21.28 -31.27 -4.80
C LYS A 168 20.70 -29.98 -4.22
N ASN A 169 19.42 -29.98 -3.84
CA ASN A 169 18.76 -28.83 -3.25
C ASN A 169 17.97 -29.25 -2.01
N TYR A 170 17.71 -28.30 -1.12
CA TYR A 170 16.80 -28.46 0.00
C TYR A 170 15.38 -28.12 -0.43
N PHE A 171 14.43 -28.93 0.01
CA PHE A 171 13.02 -28.84 -0.33
C PHE A 171 12.18 -28.73 0.94
N PHE A 172 11.23 -27.81 0.94
CA PHE A 172 10.19 -27.68 1.94
C PHE A 172 8.99 -28.55 1.53
N LYS A 173 8.49 -29.37 2.47
CA LYS A 173 7.35 -30.30 2.29
C LYS A 173 6.00 -29.58 2.18
N MET A 174 5.90 -28.60 1.27
CA MET A 174 4.71 -27.76 1.09
C MET A 174 3.46 -28.58 0.74
N SER A 175 3.62 -29.71 0.05
CA SER A 175 2.50 -30.58 -0.33
C SER A 175 1.68 -31.08 0.86
N GLU A 176 2.32 -31.30 2.03
CA GLU A 176 1.69 -31.77 3.27
C GLU A 176 0.69 -30.77 3.88
N TYR A 177 0.73 -29.49 3.45
CA TYR A 177 -0.11 -28.42 4.00
C TYR A 177 -1.39 -28.15 3.18
N THR A 178 -1.61 -28.88 2.08
CA THR A 178 -2.75 -28.66 1.17
C THR A 178 -4.10 -28.63 1.90
N GLU A 179 -4.41 -29.65 2.71
CA GLU A 179 -5.70 -29.74 3.41
C GLU A 179 -5.85 -28.66 4.50
N ARG A 180 -4.77 -28.33 5.21
CA ARG A 180 -4.78 -27.27 6.24
C ARG A 180 -5.04 -25.89 5.63
N LEU A 181 -4.47 -25.62 4.45
CA LEU A 181 -4.73 -24.40 3.70
C LEU A 181 -6.18 -24.33 3.20
N LEU A 182 -6.72 -25.43 2.67
CA LEU A 182 -8.13 -25.46 2.22
C LEU A 182 -9.09 -25.24 3.39
N ALA A 183 -8.83 -25.84 4.55
CA ALA A 183 -9.59 -25.60 5.78
C ALA A 183 -9.51 -24.14 6.22
N LEU A 184 -8.31 -23.53 6.23
CA LEU A 184 -8.13 -22.10 6.52
C LEU A 184 -9.03 -21.22 5.65
N TYR A 185 -9.07 -21.47 4.33
CA TYR A 185 -9.86 -20.65 3.42
C TYR A 185 -11.37 -20.84 3.59
N GLU A 186 -11.81 -22.01 4.06
CA GLU A 186 -13.21 -22.30 4.37
C GLU A 186 -13.63 -21.64 5.69
N GLU A 187 -12.80 -21.75 6.73
CA GLU A 187 -13.06 -21.20 8.06
C GLU A 187 -12.94 -19.66 8.11
N ARG A 188 -12.04 -19.09 7.29
CA ARG A 188 -11.79 -17.65 7.19
C ARG A 188 -12.05 -17.18 5.76
N PRO A 189 -13.31 -16.96 5.34
CA PRO A 189 -13.64 -16.57 3.98
C PRO A 189 -12.96 -15.27 3.54
N ASP A 190 -12.68 -14.36 4.48
CA ASP A 190 -12.01 -13.09 4.24
C ASP A 190 -10.48 -13.15 4.33
N PHE A 191 -9.88 -14.33 4.55
CA PHE A 191 -8.43 -14.49 4.60
C PHE A 191 -7.75 -14.06 3.29
N ILE A 192 -8.42 -14.24 2.15
CA ILE A 192 -7.96 -13.76 0.84
C ILE A 192 -9.04 -12.85 0.27
N GLN A 193 -8.67 -11.63 -0.07
CA GLN A 193 -9.55 -10.67 -0.74
C GLN A 193 -8.83 -10.05 -1.96
N PRO A 194 -9.55 -9.58 -2.99
CA PRO A 194 -10.99 -9.74 -3.21
C PRO A 194 -11.39 -11.20 -3.49
N GLU A 195 -12.70 -11.48 -3.53
CA GLU A 195 -13.24 -12.84 -3.78
C GLU A 195 -12.69 -13.49 -5.06
N SER A 196 -12.45 -12.71 -6.12
CA SER A 196 -11.84 -13.22 -7.37
C SER A 196 -10.44 -13.80 -7.14
N ALA A 197 -9.62 -13.12 -6.35
CA ALA A 197 -8.28 -13.54 -5.96
C ALA A 197 -8.33 -14.81 -5.09
N ARG A 198 -9.27 -14.87 -4.15
CA ARG A 198 -9.53 -16.07 -3.33
C ARG A 198 -9.87 -17.28 -4.19
N ASN A 199 -10.79 -17.12 -5.14
CA ASN A 199 -11.23 -18.22 -5.99
C ASN A 199 -10.08 -18.79 -6.84
N GLU A 200 -9.19 -17.94 -7.35
CA GLU A 200 -7.99 -18.38 -8.05
C GLU A 200 -7.07 -19.20 -7.15
N VAL A 201 -6.75 -18.70 -5.94
CA VAL A 201 -5.87 -19.41 -4.99
C VAL A 201 -6.48 -20.74 -4.54
N VAL A 202 -7.76 -20.75 -4.19
CA VAL A 202 -8.46 -21.98 -3.77
C VAL A 202 -8.45 -23.01 -4.90
N SER A 203 -8.70 -22.59 -6.14
CA SER A 203 -8.64 -23.49 -7.30
C SER A 203 -7.23 -24.04 -7.52
N PHE A 204 -6.20 -23.22 -7.35
CA PHE A 204 -4.81 -23.64 -7.47
C PHE A 204 -4.46 -24.69 -6.40
N VAL A 205 -4.77 -24.45 -5.13
CA VAL A 205 -4.46 -25.39 -4.03
C VAL A 205 -5.23 -26.71 -4.19
N ARG A 206 -6.49 -26.66 -4.63
CA ARG A 206 -7.28 -27.87 -4.93
C ARG A 206 -6.69 -28.76 -6.03
N SER A 207 -5.85 -28.19 -6.91
CA SER A 207 -5.18 -28.98 -7.95
C SER A 207 -4.00 -29.82 -7.42
N GLY A 208 -3.62 -29.63 -6.15
CA GLY A 208 -2.49 -30.29 -5.50
C GLY A 208 -1.25 -29.41 -5.50
N LEU A 209 -0.56 -29.38 -4.36
CA LEU A 209 0.71 -28.65 -4.19
C LEU A 209 1.90 -29.61 -4.34
N ALA A 210 2.95 -29.15 -5.01
CA ALA A 210 4.25 -29.82 -5.03
C ALA A 210 5.16 -29.27 -3.93
N ASP A 211 6.18 -30.02 -3.54
CA ASP A 211 7.21 -29.54 -2.61
C ASP A 211 8.07 -28.45 -3.25
N LEU A 212 8.50 -27.49 -2.42
CA LEU A 212 9.15 -26.26 -2.88
C LEU A 212 10.66 -26.35 -2.68
N SER A 213 11.46 -26.12 -3.73
CA SER A 213 12.92 -25.99 -3.59
C SER A 213 13.30 -24.66 -2.95
N ILE A 214 13.88 -24.72 -1.75
CA ILE A 214 14.18 -23.56 -0.89
C ILE A 214 15.66 -23.19 -0.83
N SER A 215 16.52 -23.81 -1.64
CA SER A 215 17.95 -23.47 -1.71
C SER A 215 18.46 -23.37 -3.14
N ARG A 216 19.58 -22.68 -3.33
CA ARG A 216 20.35 -22.63 -4.59
C ARG A 216 21.84 -22.76 -4.27
N SER A 217 22.62 -23.36 -5.17
CA SER A 217 24.10 -23.45 -5.05
C SER A 217 24.84 -22.75 -6.20
N SER A 218 24.11 -22.24 -7.19
CA SER A 218 24.68 -21.61 -8.39
C SER A 218 25.15 -20.16 -8.20
N PHE A 219 24.87 -19.53 -7.05
CA PHE A 219 25.31 -18.17 -6.72
C PHE A 219 25.36 -17.96 -5.20
N ASP A 220 26.12 -16.95 -4.76
CA ASP A 220 26.40 -16.69 -3.33
C ASP A 220 25.66 -15.48 -2.72
N TRP A 221 24.88 -14.74 -3.51
CA TRP A 221 24.14 -13.56 -3.02
C TRP A 221 22.76 -13.93 -2.45
N GLY A 222 22.74 -14.30 -1.17
CA GLY A 222 21.55 -14.62 -0.39
C GLY A 222 21.91 -15.11 1.02
N VAL A 223 20.92 -15.27 1.89
CA VAL A 223 21.12 -15.81 3.24
C VAL A 223 21.66 -17.23 3.15
N LYS A 224 22.70 -17.57 3.92
CA LYS A 224 23.29 -18.91 3.92
C LYS A 224 22.41 -19.91 4.65
N VAL A 225 22.31 -21.14 4.12
CA VAL A 225 21.61 -22.23 4.80
C VAL A 225 22.40 -22.61 6.08
N PRO A 226 21.78 -22.67 7.27
CA PRO A 226 22.50 -22.76 8.55
C PRO A 226 23.41 -23.99 8.69
N TRP A 227 23.02 -25.11 8.09
CA TRP A 227 23.75 -26.38 8.15
C TRP A 227 24.56 -26.69 6.89
N ASP A 228 24.52 -25.85 5.86
CA ASP A 228 25.19 -26.07 4.58
C ASP A 228 25.53 -24.74 3.88
N ASP A 229 26.73 -24.23 4.13
CA ASP A 229 27.21 -22.93 3.63
C ASP A 229 27.47 -22.89 2.11
N SER A 230 27.46 -24.05 1.45
CA SER A 230 27.51 -24.17 0.00
C SER A 230 26.19 -23.78 -0.68
N HIS A 231 25.13 -23.60 0.10
CA HIS A 231 23.81 -23.20 -0.36
C HIS A 231 23.38 -21.83 0.18
N VAL A 232 22.68 -21.08 -0.66
CA VAL A 232 21.90 -19.90 -0.28
C VAL A 232 20.41 -20.23 -0.27
N VAL A 233 19.67 -19.57 0.61
CA VAL A 233 18.21 -19.68 0.72
C VAL A 233 17.56 -19.09 -0.53
N TYR A 234 16.47 -19.72 -0.97
CA TYR A 234 15.65 -19.21 -2.06
C TYR A 234 15.01 -17.88 -1.65
N VAL A 235 15.15 -16.87 -2.51
CA VAL A 235 14.77 -15.48 -2.22
C VAL A 235 13.36 -15.32 -1.64
N TRP A 236 12.34 -16.02 -2.16
CA TRP A 236 10.99 -15.89 -1.63
C TRP A 236 10.83 -16.49 -0.22
N PHE A 237 11.65 -17.47 0.13
CA PHE A 237 11.63 -18.07 1.46
C PHE A 237 12.30 -17.15 2.50
N ASP A 238 13.33 -16.39 2.11
CA ASP A 238 13.89 -15.34 2.97
C ASP A 238 12.95 -14.12 3.03
N ALA A 239 12.51 -13.63 1.86
CA ALA A 239 11.74 -12.42 1.72
C ALA A 239 10.46 -12.48 2.55
N LEU A 240 9.71 -13.59 2.54
CA LEU A 240 8.47 -13.72 3.32
C LEU A 240 8.67 -13.61 4.84
N LEU A 241 9.86 -13.90 5.36
CA LEU A 241 10.16 -13.79 6.80
C LEU A 241 10.35 -12.34 7.26
N ASN A 242 10.43 -11.37 6.35
CA ASN A 242 10.53 -9.95 6.70
C ASN A 242 9.36 -9.52 7.62
N TYR A 243 8.16 -10.05 7.35
CA TYR A 243 6.94 -9.66 8.05
C TYR A 243 6.95 -9.97 9.53
N ILE A 244 7.53 -11.10 9.94
CA ILE A 244 7.66 -11.46 11.36
C ILE A 244 8.96 -10.92 11.96
N THR A 245 10.01 -10.78 11.15
CA THR A 245 11.29 -10.19 11.58
C THR A 245 11.09 -8.77 12.09
N ALA A 246 10.36 -7.95 11.34
CA ALA A 246 10.18 -6.52 11.65
C ALA A 246 9.48 -6.27 12.99
N VAL A 247 8.66 -7.22 13.44
CA VAL A 247 7.91 -7.13 14.70
C VAL A 247 8.48 -8.05 15.78
N GLY A 248 9.75 -8.43 15.69
CA GLY A 248 10.47 -9.01 16.83
C GLY A 248 10.55 -10.53 16.87
N TYR A 249 10.08 -11.28 15.87
CA TYR A 249 10.26 -12.73 15.87
C TYR A 249 11.72 -13.11 16.14
N GLY A 250 11.93 -14.00 17.12
CA GLY A 250 13.27 -14.47 17.48
C GLY A 250 14.17 -13.44 18.20
N GLN A 251 13.70 -12.22 18.47
CA GLN A 251 14.49 -11.17 19.13
C GLN A 251 13.75 -10.51 20.29
N ASP A 252 12.46 -10.23 20.10
CA ASP A 252 11.55 -9.61 21.06
C ASP A 252 10.18 -10.29 20.97
N GLU A 253 9.96 -11.28 21.84
CA GLU A 253 8.71 -12.04 21.87
C GLU A 253 7.52 -11.18 22.28
N ALA A 254 7.73 -10.16 23.12
CA ALA A 254 6.64 -9.31 23.59
C ALA A 254 6.10 -8.40 22.48
N GLU A 255 6.99 -7.82 21.68
CA GLU A 255 6.56 -7.07 20.48
C GLU A 255 5.97 -7.99 19.41
N PHE A 256 6.47 -9.22 19.28
CA PHE A 256 5.91 -10.20 18.34
C PHE A 256 4.48 -10.59 18.71
N GLU A 257 4.23 -10.98 19.96
CA GLU A 257 2.90 -11.30 20.48
C GLU A 257 1.93 -10.12 20.43
N ARG A 258 2.43 -8.90 20.66
CA ARG A 258 1.62 -7.68 20.59
C ARG A 258 1.13 -7.40 19.18
N ARG A 259 1.98 -7.61 18.16
CA ARG A 259 1.74 -7.11 16.80
C ARG A 259 1.25 -8.16 15.82
N TRP A 260 1.75 -9.39 15.90
CA TRP A 260 1.38 -10.48 14.99
C TRP A 260 0.02 -11.09 15.38
N PRO A 261 -0.89 -11.38 14.42
CA PRO A 261 -0.70 -11.46 12.96
C PRO A 261 -1.02 -10.19 12.17
N ALA A 262 -0.39 -10.06 10.99
CA ALA A 262 -0.55 -8.92 10.09
C ALA A 262 -1.69 -9.08 9.06
N THR A 263 -2.14 -7.96 8.50
CA THR A 263 -2.82 -7.89 7.20
C THR A 263 -1.80 -7.52 6.13
N HIS A 264 -1.79 -8.26 5.01
CA HIS A 264 -0.85 -8.04 3.91
C HIS A 264 -1.56 -7.41 2.71
N ILE A 265 -1.07 -6.27 2.23
CA ILE A 265 -1.48 -5.69 0.94
C ILE A 265 -0.44 -6.05 -0.10
N VAL A 266 -0.83 -6.77 -1.15
CA VAL A 266 0.11 -7.23 -2.19
C VAL A 266 -0.47 -7.12 -3.59
N GLY A 267 0.39 -7.03 -4.61
CA GLY A 267 -0.03 -7.15 -6.00
C GLY A 267 -0.49 -8.59 -6.32
N LYS A 268 -1.49 -8.74 -7.19
CA LYS A 268 -2.00 -10.06 -7.60
C LYS A 268 -0.94 -11.00 -8.18
N ASP A 269 0.15 -10.47 -8.72
CA ASP A 269 1.26 -11.25 -9.28
C ASP A 269 2.10 -11.99 -8.24
N ILE A 270 2.05 -11.56 -6.98
CA ILE A 270 2.77 -12.20 -5.88
C ILE A 270 1.83 -12.83 -4.84
N LEU A 271 0.52 -12.85 -5.13
CA LEU A 271 -0.52 -13.34 -4.22
C LEU A 271 -0.27 -14.78 -3.76
N ARG A 272 0.13 -15.68 -4.66
CA ARG A 272 0.33 -17.10 -4.33
C ARG A 272 1.46 -17.30 -3.32
N PHE A 273 2.49 -16.45 -3.33
CA PHE A 273 3.54 -16.50 -2.31
C PHE A 273 2.97 -16.19 -0.92
N HIS A 274 2.07 -15.21 -0.83
CA HIS A 274 1.50 -14.73 0.44
C HIS A 274 0.31 -15.53 0.94
N ALA A 275 -0.45 -16.14 0.03
CA ALA A 275 -1.65 -16.90 0.37
C ALA A 275 -1.40 -18.41 0.47
N VAL A 276 -0.31 -18.95 -0.11
CA VAL A 276 -0.01 -20.40 -0.12
C VAL A 276 1.31 -20.72 0.56
N ILE A 277 2.43 -20.18 0.04
CA ILE A 277 3.77 -20.52 0.55
C ILE A 277 3.94 -20.00 1.97
N TRP A 278 3.61 -18.73 2.19
CA TRP A 278 3.77 -18.08 3.48
C TRP A 278 2.95 -18.72 4.60
N PRO A 279 1.64 -18.97 4.45
CA PRO A 279 0.87 -19.61 5.51
C PRO A 279 1.32 -21.06 5.72
N ALA A 280 1.76 -21.79 4.69
CA ALA A 280 2.34 -23.12 4.86
C ALA A 280 3.64 -23.08 5.68
N MET A 281 4.53 -22.10 5.45
CA MET A 281 5.74 -21.89 6.25
C MET A 281 5.40 -21.65 7.72
N LEU A 282 4.44 -20.76 7.99
CA LEU A 282 4.00 -20.45 9.36
C LEU A 282 3.34 -21.65 10.04
N MET A 283 2.48 -22.38 9.31
CA MET A 283 1.84 -23.61 9.77
C MET A 283 2.85 -24.72 10.11
N ALA A 284 3.97 -24.78 9.37
CA ALA A 284 5.07 -25.68 9.64
C ALA A 284 5.81 -25.28 10.92
N ALA A 285 6.08 -23.99 11.10
CA ALA A 285 6.72 -23.45 12.29
C ALA A 285 5.81 -23.37 13.53
N GLY A 286 4.53 -23.76 13.42
CA GLY A 286 3.56 -23.66 14.51
C GLY A 286 3.18 -22.22 14.89
N LEU A 287 3.31 -21.27 13.95
CA LEU A 287 2.95 -19.87 14.13
C LEU A 287 1.55 -19.57 13.56
N GLU A 288 0.89 -18.57 14.11
CA GLU A 288 -0.38 -18.07 13.57
C GLU A 288 -0.18 -17.51 12.16
N VAL A 289 -1.11 -17.80 11.25
CA VAL A 289 -1.10 -17.28 9.88
C VAL A 289 -1.53 -15.81 9.85
N PRO A 290 -1.30 -15.05 8.76
CA PRO A 290 -1.76 -13.67 8.66
C PRO A 290 -3.27 -13.54 8.94
N ARG A 291 -3.70 -12.35 9.35
CA ARG A 291 -5.13 -12.06 9.53
C ARG A 291 -5.84 -12.06 8.17
N GLN A 292 -5.21 -11.46 7.17
CA GLN A 292 -5.74 -11.33 5.81
C GLN A 292 -4.61 -11.06 4.79
N VAL A 293 -4.83 -11.47 3.54
CA VAL A 293 -4.02 -11.16 2.36
C VAL A 293 -4.92 -10.53 1.30
N PHE A 294 -4.68 -9.26 1.00
CA PHE A 294 -5.39 -8.51 -0.04
C PHE A 294 -4.55 -8.41 -1.31
N GLY A 295 -4.99 -9.05 -2.39
CA GLY A 295 -4.34 -9.04 -3.70
C GLY A 295 -4.91 -7.98 -4.64
N HIS A 296 -4.33 -6.78 -4.68
CA HIS A 296 -4.81 -5.71 -5.56
C HIS A 296 -4.41 -5.90 -7.03
N GLY A 297 -5.18 -5.29 -7.93
CA GLY A 297 -4.91 -5.32 -9.37
C GLY A 297 -3.73 -4.45 -9.81
N TRP A 298 -3.42 -4.51 -11.10
CA TRP A 298 -2.34 -3.74 -11.71
C TRP A 298 -2.78 -2.34 -12.10
N LEU A 299 -1.83 -1.41 -12.05
CA LEU A 299 -1.92 -0.16 -12.77
C LEU A 299 -1.51 -0.37 -14.24
N LEU A 300 -2.40 0.01 -15.14
CA LEU A 300 -2.23 -0.08 -16.59
C LEU A 300 -2.00 1.33 -17.17
N VAL A 301 -1.09 1.46 -18.11
CA VAL A 301 -0.86 2.69 -18.87
C VAL A 301 -1.03 2.37 -20.35
N GLY A 302 -1.96 3.04 -21.02
CA GLY A 302 -2.31 2.71 -22.41
C GLY A 302 -2.87 1.29 -22.60
N GLY A 303 -3.44 0.69 -21.55
CA GLY A 303 -3.99 -0.67 -21.56
C GLY A 303 -2.96 -1.79 -21.33
N GLU A 304 -1.68 -1.47 -21.13
CA GLU A 304 -0.64 -2.46 -20.81
C GLU A 304 -0.15 -2.34 -19.36
N LYS A 305 0.26 -3.48 -18.77
CA LYS A 305 0.96 -3.49 -17.48
C LYS A 305 2.24 -2.66 -17.61
N MET A 306 2.47 -1.77 -16.66
CA MET A 306 3.71 -1.00 -16.62
C MET A 306 4.92 -1.92 -16.53
N SER A 307 5.91 -1.66 -17.37
CA SER A 307 7.24 -2.24 -17.24
C SER A 307 8.26 -1.28 -17.84
N LYS A 308 9.39 -1.12 -17.15
CA LYS A 308 10.46 -0.25 -17.64
C LYS A 308 11.10 -0.74 -18.93
N SER A 309 11.12 -2.06 -19.16
CA SER A 309 11.59 -2.64 -20.43
C SER A 309 10.74 -2.22 -21.64
N LYS A 310 9.49 -1.81 -21.41
CA LYS A 310 8.58 -1.27 -22.44
C LYS A 310 8.46 0.26 -22.43
N LEU A 311 9.30 0.99 -21.68
CA LEU A 311 9.26 2.45 -21.54
C LEU A 311 7.93 3.02 -20.97
N THR A 312 7.14 2.20 -20.27
CA THR A 312 5.86 2.63 -19.65
C THR A 312 5.96 2.91 -18.14
N GLY A 313 7.15 2.81 -17.56
CA GLY A 313 7.36 3.10 -16.13
C GLY A 313 7.33 4.59 -15.86
N ILE A 314 6.27 5.08 -15.22
CA ILE A 314 6.13 6.46 -14.78
C ILE A 314 6.78 6.61 -13.40
N ALA A 315 7.69 7.58 -13.26
CA ALA A 315 8.31 7.89 -11.98
C ALA A 315 7.33 8.74 -11.14
N PRO A 316 7.15 8.47 -9.84
CA PRO A 316 6.21 9.21 -9.00
C PRO A 316 6.46 10.72 -8.98
N GLU A 317 7.72 11.15 -9.05
CA GLU A 317 8.15 12.55 -9.13
C GLU A 317 7.55 13.28 -10.33
N GLN A 318 7.34 12.59 -11.46
CA GLN A 318 6.72 13.19 -12.64
C GLN A 318 5.30 13.69 -12.35
N ILE A 319 4.59 13.05 -11.41
CA ILE A 319 3.26 13.47 -10.96
C ILE A 319 3.39 14.47 -9.80
N THR A 320 4.17 14.15 -8.76
CA THR A 320 4.21 14.96 -7.54
C THR A 320 4.87 16.32 -7.74
N ASP A 321 5.81 16.47 -8.68
CA ASP A 321 6.42 17.77 -9.02
C ASP A 321 5.39 18.76 -9.59
N THR A 322 4.35 18.26 -10.25
CA THR A 322 3.32 19.10 -10.90
C THR A 322 2.06 19.22 -10.06
N PHE A 323 1.58 18.10 -9.50
CA PHE A 323 0.28 18.01 -8.82
C PHE A 323 0.40 17.95 -7.29
N GLY A 324 1.60 17.68 -6.75
CA GLY A 324 1.82 17.44 -5.32
C GLY A 324 1.50 16.01 -4.87
N SER A 325 1.99 15.65 -3.67
CA SER A 325 1.79 14.33 -3.06
C SER A 325 0.31 14.03 -2.78
N ASP A 326 -0.45 15.01 -2.27
CA ASP A 326 -1.86 14.82 -1.95
C ASP A 326 -2.70 14.49 -3.20
N ALA A 327 -2.43 15.15 -4.33
CA ALA A 327 -3.12 14.84 -5.57
C ALA A 327 -2.77 13.45 -6.10
N PHE A 328 -1.49 13.05 -6.01
CA PHE A 328 -1.04 11.71 -6.32
C PHE A 328 -1.83 10.68 -5.50
N ARG A 329 -1.84 10.84 -4.18
CA ARG A 329 -2.49 9.92 -3.25
C ARG A 329 -3.99 9.82 -3.50
N TYR A 330 -4.67 10.98 -3.57
CA TYR A 330 -6.09 11.05 -3.84
C TYR A 330 -6.45 10.35 -5.15
N TYR A 331 -5.73 10.66 -6.24
CA TYR A 331 -6.05 10.11 -7.55
C TYR A 331 -6.05 8.59 -7.55
N PHE A 332 -4.96 7.96 -7.09
CA PHE A 332 -4.85 6.50 -7.13
C PHE A 332 -5.83 5.80 -6.19
N MET A 333 -6.19 6.44 -5.07
CA MET A 333 -7.15 5.87 -4.13
C MET A 333 -8.62 6.11 -4.53
N ARG A 334 -8.88 7.13 -5.36
CA ARG A 334 -10.24 7.52 -5.77
C ARG A 334 -10.63 7.03 -7.16
N ALA A 335 -9.72 7.10 -8.13
CA ALA A 335 -10.01 6.82 -9.53
C ALA A 335 -10.09 5.32 -9.82
N ILE A 336 -9.51 4.49 -8.96
CA ILE A 336 -9.35 3.06 -9.16
C ILE A 336 -10.09 2.31 -8.05
N THR A 337 -10.95 1.38 -8.46
CA THR A 337 -11.55 0.40 -7.55
C THR A 337 -10.45 -0.51 -7.00
N PHE A 338 -10.07 -0.28 -5.74
CA PHE A 338 -9.03 -1.06 -5.07
C PHE A 338 -9.39 -2.56 -5.09
N GLY A 339 -8.46 -3.40 -5.56
CA GLY A 339 -8.72 -4.82 -5.84
C GLY A 339 -8.87 -5.17 -7.33
N GLN A 340 -9.17 -4.19 -8.19
CA GLN A 340 -9.25 -4.36 -9.64
C GLN A 340 -8.04 -3.75 -10.37
N ASP A 341 -7.88 -4.12 -11.64
CA ASP A 341 -6.92 -3.43 -12.51
C ASP A 341 -7.44 -2.02 -12.82
N GLY A 342 -6.58 -1.02 -12.68
CA GLY A 342 -6.90 0.38 -12.92
C GLY A 342 -6.09 0.94 -14.09
N SER A 343 -6.64 1.88 -14.84
CA SER A 343 -5.92 2.57 -15.91
C SER A 343 -5.54 3.98 -15.47
N PHE A 344 -4.29 4.37 -15.71
CA PHE A 344 -3.79 5.72 -15.49
C PHE A 344 -3.73 6.48 -16.82
N SER A 345 -4.19 7.73 -16.81
CA SER A 345 -3.86 8.72 -17.85
C SER A 345 -3.65 10.10 -17.26
N TRP A 346 -2.77 10.89 -17.89
CA TRP A 346 -2.49 12.26 -17.48
C TRP A 346 -3.72 13.16 -17.61
N GLU A 347 -4.56 12.91 -18.60
CA GLU A 347 -5.79 13.66 -18.83
C GLU A 347 -6.80 13.44 -17.71
N ASP A 348 -6.99 12.20 -17.25
CA ASP A 348 -7.92 11.89 -16.16
C ASP A 348 -7.39 12.44 -14.83
N LEU A 349 -6.10 12.31 -14.55
CA LEU A 349 -5.46 12.94 -13.39
C LEU A 349 -5.67 14.46 -13.38
N SER A 350 -5.36 15.13 -14.50
CA SER A 350 -5.51 16.58 -14.59
C SER A 350 -6.97 17.02 -14.47
N ALA A 351 -7.91 16.28 -15.06
CA ALA A 351 -9.34 16.58 -15.00
C ALA A 351 -9.87 16.47 -13.57
N ARG A 352 -9.52 15.38 -12.86
CA ARG A 352 -9.91 15.16 -11.45
C ARG A 352 -9.26 16.16 -10.50
N TYR A 353 -7.97 16.45 -10.69
CA TYR A 353 -7.30 17.49 -9.91
C TYR A 353 -8.06 18.82 -9.99
N GLN A 354 -8.42 19.24 -11.21
CA GLN A 354 -9.09 20.51 -11.42
C GLN A 354 -10.53 20.48 -10.89
N ALA A 355 -11.32 19.45 -11.23
CA ALA A 355 -12.74 19.40 -10.89
C ALA A 355 -12.97 19.10 -9.40
N GLU A 356 -12.34 18.05 -8.89
CA GLU A 356 -12.60 17.52 -7.55
C GLU A 356 -11.75 18.29 -6.53
N LEU A 357 -10.42 18.25 -6.64
CA LEU A 357 -9.54 18.83 -5.62
C LEU A 357 -9.56 20.36 -5.61
N ALA A 358 -9.22 21.01 -6.73
CA ALA A 358 -9.09 22.46 -6.80
C ALA A 358 -10.45 23.19 -6.71
N ASN A 359 -11.42 22.82 -7.56
CA ASN A 359 -12.72 23.51 -7.61
C ASN A 359 -13.75 22.97 -6.62
N GLY A 360 -13.70 21.68 -6.27
CA GLY A 360 -14.59 21.08 -5.28
C GLY A 360 -14.16 21.44 -3.87
N PHE A 361 -13.11 20.79 -3.37
CA PHE A 361 -12.68 20.92 -1.98
C PHE A 361 -11.89 22.20 -1.68
N GLY A 362 -10.85 22.50 -2.45
CA GLY A 362 -9.96 23.65 -2.21
C GLY A 362 -10.67 25.01 -2.32
N ASN A 363 -11.51 25.17 -3.35
CA ASN A 363 -12.32 26.37 -3.51
C ASN A 363 -13.43 26.50 -2.46
N LEU A 364 -14.05 25.39 -2.03
CA LEU A 364 -15.00 25.41 -0.91
C LEU A 364 -14.32 25.95 0.35
N ALA A 365 -13.18 25.37 0.75
CA ALA A 365 -12.45 25.78 1.93
C ALA A 365 -12.05 27.27 1.90
N SER A 366 -11.43 27.71 0.81
CA SER A 366 -11.02 29.12 0.66
C SER A 366 -12.20 30.09 0.67
N ARG A 367 -13.35 29.75 0.06
CA ARG A 367 -14.56 30.59 0.10
C ARG A 367 -15.11 30.75 1.50
N VAL A 368 -15.20 29.68 2.29
CA VAL A 368 -15.73 29.73 3.65
C VAL A 368 -14.83 30.59 4.54
N ILE A 369 -13.52 30.34 4.53
CA ILE A 369 -12.55 31.13 5.32
C ILE A 369 -12.58 32.60 4.91
N ALA A 370 -12.66 32.91 3.61
CA ALA A 370 -12.76 34.29 3.14
C ALA A 370 -14.06 34.97 3.57
N MET A 371 -15.19 34.25 3.59
CA MET A 371 -16.47 34.79 4.07
C MET A 371 -16.46 35.06 5.58
N LEU A 372 -15.81 34.21 6.38
CA LEU A 372 -15.60 34.46 7.82
C LEU A 372 -14.80 35.74 8.05
N HIS A 373 -13.65 35.90 7.39
CA HIS A 373 -12.87 37.14 7.45
C HIS A 373 -13.68 38.37 7.04
N ARG A 374 -14.46 38.24 5.96
CA ARG A 374 -15.19 39.37 5.38
C ARG A 374 -16.41 39.81 6.20
N TYR A 375 -17.16 38.86 6.76
CA TYR A 375 -18.47 39.14 7.37
C TYR A 375 -18.47 39.08 8.90
N TYR A 376 -17.48 38.39 9.48
CA TYR A 376 -17.36 38.10 10.90
C TYR A 376 -15.94 38.35 11.45
N ASP A 377 -15.14 39.16 10.76
CA ASP A 377 -13.80 39.57 11.21
C ASP A 377 -12.87 38.37 11.53
N GLY A 378 -13.09 37.24 10.84
CA GLY A 378 -12.30 36.02 11.02
C GLY A 378 -12.69 35.23 12.27
N VAL A 379 -13.84 35.50 12.88
CA VAL A 379 -14.31 34.78 14.07
C VAL A 379 -15.45 33.83 13.70
N VAL A 380 -15.36 32.58 14.14
CA VAL A 380 -16.43 31.59 13.98
C VAL A 380 -17.66 32.05 14.78
N PRO A 381 -18.80 32.31 14.12
CA PRO A 381 -19.98 32.86 14.78
C PRO A 381 -20.74 31.83 15.61
N GLU A 382 -21.54 32.31 16.57
CA GLU A 382 -22.53 31.48 17.25
C GLU A 382 -23.69 31.19 16.29
N PRO A 383 -24.03 29.91 16.03
CA PRO A 383 -25.16 29.58 15.18
C PRO A 383 -26.49 29.82 15.90
N GLY A 384 -27.49 30.33 15.17
CA GLY A 384 -28.89 30.26 15.57
C GLY A 384 -29.47 28.84 15.40
N ALA A 385 -30.79 28.70 15.58
CA ALA A 385 -31.46 27.40 15.44
C ALA A 385 -31.28 26.79 14.03
N PRO A 386 -31.00 25.49 13.91
CA PRO A 386 -30.88 24.83 12.62
C PRO A 386 -32.24 24.79 11.91
N THR A 387 -32.20 24.98 10.59
CA THR A 387 -33.30 24.70 9.68
C THR A 387 -33.10 23.34 9.02
N GLU A 388 -34.05 22.91 8.20
CA GLU A 388 -33.93 21.68 7.40
C GLU A 388 -32.64 21.65 6.56
N ALA A 389 -32.15 22.80 6.09
CA ALA A 389 -30.90 22.87 5.34
C ALA A 389 -29.67 22.50 6.19
N GLU A 390 -29.60 22.97 7.44
CA GLU A 390 -28.51 22.59 8.36
C GLU A 390 -28.64 21.14 8.80
N GLU A 391 -29.86 20.66 9.04
CA GLU A 391 -30.12 19.26 9.42
C GLU A 391 -29.76 18.29 8.29
N ARG A 392 -29.86 18.69 7.02
CA ARG A 392 -29.36 17.91 5.88
C ARG A 392 -27.84 17.77 5.93
N VAL A 393 -27.11 18.88 6.05
CA VAL A 393 -25.63 18.87 6.16
C VAL A 393 -25.18 18.00 7.34
N GLN A 394 -25.82 18.16 8.51
CA GLN A 394 -25.54 17.37 9.71
C GLN A 394 -25.66 15.86 9.48
N ARG A 395 -26.76 15.44 8.83
CA ARG A 395 -26.97 14.02 8.50
C ARG A 395 -25.95 13.53 7.48
N THR A 396 -25.69 14.28 6.42
CA THR A 396 -24.68 13.91 5.42
C THR A 396 -23.31 13.70 6.05
N VAL A 397 -22.89 14.58 6.97
CA VAL A 397 -21.60 14.44 7.68
C VAL A 397 -21.57 13.18 8.55
N ALA A 398 -22.63 12.90 9.32
CA ALA A 398 -22.70 11.71 10.17
C ALA A 398 -22.73 10.40 9.35
N GLU A 399 -23.52 10.37 8.27
CA GLU A 399 -23.66 9.22 7.36
C GLU A 399 -22.36 8.94 6.60
N ALA A 400 -21.71 9.99 6.08
CA ALA A 400 -20.45 9.89 5.36
C ALA A 400 -19.32 9.36 6.27
N ALA A 401 -19.20 9.85 7.50
CA ALA A 401 -18.20 9.34 8.46
C ALA A 401 -18.41 7.84 8.76
N THR A 402 -19.66 7.44 9.02
CA THR A 402 -20.01 6.03 9.33
C THR A 402 -19.75 5.11 8.13
N THR A 403 -20.12 5.56 6.94
CA THR A 403 -19.96 4.78 5.70
C THR A 403 -18.48 4.68 5.31
N ALA A 404 -17.71 5.76 5.49
CA ALA A 404 -16.29 5.76 5.21
C ALA A 404 -15.51 4.80 6.13
N ASP A 405 -15.80 4.80 7.43
CA ASP A 405 -15.19 3.86 8.37
C ASP A 405 -15.52 2.41 8.00
N SER A 406 -16.79 2.12 7.71
CA SER A 406 -17.23 0.78 7.29
C SER A 406 -16.53 0.31 6.00
N ALA A 407 -16.30 1.21 5.06
CA ALA A 407 -15.57 0.92 3.84
C ALA A 407 -14.07 0.64 4.11
N ILE A 408 -13.44 1.38 5.02
CA ILE A 408 -12.04 1.15 5.41
C ILE A 408 -11.86 -0.21 6.09
N GLU A 409 -12.78 -0.62 6.97
CA GLU A 409 -12.75 -1.95 7.61
C GLU A 409 -12.79 -3.12 6.60
N THR A 410 -13.26 -2.86 5.37
CA THR A 410 -13.28 -3.84 4.26
C THR A 410 -12.24 -3.55 3.18
N LEU A 411 -11.28 -2.65 3.46
CA LEU A 411 -10.22 -2.20 2.56
C LEU A 411 -10.73 -1.52 1.27
N ALA A 412 -11.97 -1.03 1.27
CA ALA A 412 -12.61 -0.34 0.15
C ALA A 412 -12.32 1.18 0.19
N ILE A 413 -11.06 1.55 0.04
CA ILE A 413 -10.58 2.96 0.19
C ILE A 413 -11.33 3.92 -0.75
N HIS A 414 -11.58 3.50 -1.99
CA HIS A 414 -12.29 4.31 -2.99
C HIS A 414 -13.75 4.61 -2.61
N ASP A 415 -14.43 3.66 -1.95
CA ASP A 415 -15.79 3.86 -1.44
C ASP A 415 -15.78 4.79 -0.23
N ALA A 416 -14.76 4.67 0.64
CA ALA A 416 -14.58 5.58 1.75
C ALA A 416 -14.41 7.04 1.28
N ILE A 417 -13.53 7.28 0.31
CA ILE A 417 -13.35 8.62 -0.27
C ILE A 417 -14.64 9.10 -0.94
N THR A 418 -15.35 8.23 -1.65
CA THR A 418 -16.64 8.57 -2.29
C THR A 418 -17.68 9.00 -1.26
N ALA A 419 -17.77 8.31 -0.12
CA ALA A 419 -18.65 8.69 0.98
C ALA A 419 -18.27 10.07 1.56
N VAL A 420 -17.00 10.29 1.87
CA VAL A 420 -16.53 11.60 2.39
C VAL A 420 -16.79 12.73 1.38
N TRP A 421 -16.67 12.45 0.08
CA TRP A 421 -16.90 13.46 -0.97
C TRP A 421 -18.34 13.99 -1.01
N THR A 422 -19.32 13.21 -0.53
CA THR A 422 -20.71 13.69 -0.42
C THR A 422 -20.83 14.92 0.48
N ILE A 423 -19.95 15.08 1.47
CA ILE A 423 -19.87 16.27 2.31
C ILE A 423 -19.40 17.48 1.49
N VAL A 424 -18.40 17.31 0.62
CA VAL A 424 -17.90 18.38 -0.25
C VAL A 424 -19.01 18.89 -1.16
N ASP A 425 -19.77 17.96 -1.76
CA ASP A 425 -20.88 18.28 -2.65
C ASP A 425 -22.04 18.98 -1.89
N GLU A 426 -22.43 18.43 -0.74
CA GLU A 426 -23.50 19.00 0.09
C GLU A 426 -23.14 20.40 0.59
N LEU A 427 -21.91 20.65 1.04
CA LEU A 427 -21.48 21.97 1.50
C LEU A 427 -21.42 23.00 0.36
N ASN A 428 -20.98 22.60 -0.84
CA ASN A 428 -21.01 23.49 -2.01
C ASN A 428 -22.45 23.83 -2.41
N GLY A 429 -23.34 22.83 -2.42
CA GLY A 429 -24.78 23.00 -2.66
C GLY A 429 -25.42 23.92 -1.62
N TYR A 430 -25.17 23.66 -0.34
CA TYR A 430 -25.65 24.43 0.79
C TYR A 430 -25.26 25.91 0.70
N ILE A 431 -23.99 26.23 0.45
CA ILE A 431 -23.56 27.63 0.28
C ILE A 431 -24.26 28.30 -0.91
N THR A 432 -24.52 27.54 -1.98
CA THR A 432 -25.21 28.04 -3.16
C THR A 432 -26.68 28.33 -2.88
N GLU A 433 -27.36 27.43 -2.15
CA GLU A 433 -28.77 27.57 -1.76
C GLU A 433 -28.99 28.70 -0.75
N GLN A 434 -28.10 28.82 0.24
CA GLN A 434 -28.25 29.78 1.35
C GLN A 434 -27.78 31.20 1.02
N GLU A 435 -27.09 31.39 -0.11
CA GLU A 435 -26.63 32.69 -0.61
C GLU A 435 -26.06 33.64 0.48
N PRO A 436 -24.97 33.27 1.20
CA PRO A 436 -24.44 34.08 2.31
C PRO A 436 -24.08 35.52 1.92
N TRP A 437 -23.73 35.77 0.65
CA TRP A 437 -23.52 37.11 0.12
C TRP A 437 -24.81 37.97 0.11
N ALA A 438 -25.96 37.37 -0.13
CA ALA A 438 -27.24 38.04 -0.12
C ALA A 438 -27.67 38.34 1.34
N LEU A 439 -27.48 37.38 2.24
CA LEU A 439 -27.72 37.55 3.69
C LEU A 439 -26.85 38.67 4.28
N ALA A 440 -25.57 38.72 3.92
CA ALA A 440 -24.68 39.80 4.31
C ALA A 440 -25.16 41.18 3.83
N LYS A 441 -25.73 41.24 2.62
CA LYS A 441 -26.27 42.48 2.03
C LYS A 441 -27.60 42.92 2.66
N SER A 442 -28.46 41.97 3.04
CA SER A 442 -29.74 42.25 3.71
C SER A 442 -29.56 42.62 5.18
N GLY A 443 -28.41 42.30 5.78
CA GLY A 443 -28.12 42.55 7.19
C GLY A 443 -28.66 41.47 8.14
N ASP A 444 -29.08 40.32 7.61
CA ASP A 444 -29.51 39.17 8.41
C ASP A 444 -28.30 38.43 9.00
N ARG A 445 -27.75 39.04 10.05
CA ARG A 445 -26.49 38.59 10.66
C ARG A 445 -26.66 37.22 11.33
N GLU A 446 -27.74 37.00 12.07
CA GLU A 446 -28.00 35.73 12.76
C GLU A 446 -28.04 34.56 11.76
N ARG A 447 -28.84 34.67 10.68
CA ARG A 447 -28.90 33.60 9.67
C ARG A 447 -27.56 33.37 8.98
N LEU A 448 -26.85 34.44 8.64
CA LEU A 448 -25.51 34.34 8.06
C LEU A 448 -24.54 33.64 9.02
N GLY A 449 -24.67 33.87 10.32
CA GLY A 449 -23.88 33.20 11.37
C GLY A 449 -24.10 31.69 11.34
N THR A 450 -25.36 31.24 11.36
CA THR A 450 -25.70 29.81 11.23
C THR A 450 -25.12 29.19 9.97
N VAL A 451 -25.18 29.89 8.83
CA VAL A 451 -24.66 29.40 7.55
C VAL A 451 -23.15 29.21 7.57
N LEU A 452 -22.41 30.22 8.07
CA LEU A 452 -20.96 30.15 8.13
C LEU A 452 -20.47 29.16 9.19
N TYR A 453 -21.15 29.04 10.34
CA TYR A 453 -20.84 28.00 11.32
C TYR A 453 -21.01 26.60 10.73
N THR A 454 -22.15 26.34 10.06
CA THR A 454 -22.46 25.05 9.45
C THR A 454 -21.41 24.66 8.40
N ALA A 455 -21.03 25.61 7.54
CA ALA A 455 -19.99 25.37 6.54
C ALA A 455 -18.61 25.10 7.19
N SER A 456 -18.28 25.81 8.27
CA SER A 456 -17.00 25.65 8.98
C SER A 456 -16.91 24.34 9.75
N GLU A 457 -18.00 23.92 10.40
CA GLU A 457 -18.09 22.62 11.08
C GLU A 457 -18.00 21.46 10.07
N GLY A 458 -18.61 21.60 8.89
CA GLY A 458 -18.42 20.64 7.80
C GLY A 458 -16.97 20.59 7.30
N LEU A 459 -16.27 21.73 7.21
CA LEU A 459 -14.84 21.77 6.89
C LEU A 459 -13.97 21.11 7.95
N ARG A 460 -14.30 21.25 9.25
CA ARG A 460 -13.63 20.53 10.34
C ARG A 460 -13.77 19.02 10.14
N ALA A 461 -14.98 18.53 9.89
CA ALA A 461 -15.21 17.11 9.64
C ALA A 461 -14.44 16.60 8.40
N LEU A 462 -14.44 17.37 7.31
CA LEU A 462 -13.66 17.07 6.11
C LEU A 462 -12.15 17.03 6.38
N ALA A 463 -11.62 17.95 7.19
CA ALA A 463 -10.21 17.97 7.53
C ALA A 463 -9.80 16.66 8.22
N VAL A 464 -10.60 16.17 9.17
CA VAL A 464 -10.33 14.90 9.86
C VAL A 464 -10.50 13.70 8.92
N LEU A 465 -11.64 13.57 8.23
CA LEU A 465 -11.94 12.42 7.37
C LEU A 465 -11.00 12.28 6.16
N LEU A 466 -10.50 13.39 5.63
CA LEU A 466 -9.56 13.38 4.50
C LEU A 466 -8.09 13.36 4.95
N SER A 467 -7.78 13.50 6.24
CA SER A 467 -6.41 13.52 6.74
C SER A 467 -5.59 12.26 6.39
N PRO A 468 -6.17 11.05 6.42
CA PRO A 468 -5.47 9.85 5.94
C PRO A 468 -5.12 9.88 4.45
N VAL A 469 -5.88 10.61 3.63
CA VAL A 469 -5.80 10.58 2.16
C VAL A 469 -4.94 11.74 1.62
N VAL A 470 -5.22 12.96 2.07
CA VAL A 470 -4.57 14.21 1.64
C VAL A 470 -4.01 14.96 2.87
N PRO A 471 -2.96 14.43 3.51
CA PRO A 471 -2.47 14.91 4.80
C PRO A 471 -1.99 16.37 4.77
N ARG A 472 -1.40 16.86 3.68
CA ARG A 472 -0.85 18.22 3.64
C ARG A 472 -1.94 19.28 3.54
N ALA A 473 -2.90 19.08 2.64
CA ALA A 473 -4.02 19.98 2.41
C ALA A 473 -4.94 20.06 3.64
N THR A 474 -5.16 18.93 4.31
CA THR A 474 -5.98 18.91 5.54
C THR A 474 -5.27 19.54 6.72
N THR A 475 -3.93 19.42 6.81
CA THR A 475 -3.14 20.15 7.81
C THR A 475 -3.25 21.66 7.60
N LEU A 476 -3.08 22.15 6.37
CA LEU A 476 -3.26 23.57 6.04
C LEU A 476 -4.68 24.06 6.36
N LEU A 477 -5.70 23.24 6.11
CA LEU A 477 -7.08 23.56 6.47
C LEU A 477 -7.28 23.60 7.98
N TRP A 478 -6.73 22.64 8.73
CA TRP A 478 -6.84 22.58 10.19
C TRP A 478 -6.19 23.80 10.86
N GLU A 479 -5.00 24.17 10.41
CA GLU A 479 -4.30 25.40 10.84
C GLU A 479 -5.14 26.65 10.52
N ALA A 480 -5.70 26.75 9.31
CA ALA A 480 -6.52 27.88 8.92
C ALA A 480 -7.85 27.96 9.68
N LEU A 481 -8.42 26.83 10.11
CA LEU A 481 -9.59 26.81 10.99
C LEU A 481 -9.26 27.30 12.41
N GLY A 482 -7.98 27.32 12.80
CA GLY A 482 -7.53 27.86 14.09
C GLY A 482 -7.95 27.00 15.29
N VAL A 483 -8.23 25.72 15.07
CA VAL A 483 -8.86 24.84 16.07
C VAL A 483 -7.87 24.03 16.90
N GLU A 484 -6.58 24.03 16.56
CA GLU A 484 -5.59 23.16 17.19
C GLU A 484 -5.44 23.38 18.70
N GLU A 485 -5.48 24.63 19.18
CA GLU A 485 -5.41 24.92 20.61
C GLU A 485 -6.60 24.35 21.39
N ALA A 486 -7.79 24.33 20.77
CA ALA A 486 -9.02 23.94 21.43
C ALA A 486 -9.34 22.44 21.29
N LEU A 487 -9.01 21.85 20.14
CA LEU A 487 -9.34 20.46 19.80
C LEU A 487 -8.12 19.53 19.83
N GLY A 488 -6.90 20.06 19.77
CA GLY A 488 -5.67 19.31 19.60
C GLY A 488 -5.22 19.18 18.14
N SER A 489 -4.12 18.46 17.92
CA SER A 489 -3.59 18.24 16.57
C SER A 489 -4.57 17.45 15.70
N LEU A 490 -4.53 17.69 14.39
CA LEU A 490 -5.37 16.99 13.41
C LEU A 490 -5.20 15.46 13.50
N THR A 491 -3.97 15.00 13.61
CA THR A 491 -3.63 13.56 13.67
C THR A 491 -4.05 12.89 14.98
N ALA A 492 -4.41 13.66 16.01
CA ALA A 492 -4.95 13.16 17.27
C ALA A 492 -6.49 13.16 17.29
N GLN A 493 -7.15 13.70 16.26
CA GLN A 493 -8.61 13.68 16.19
C GLN A 493 -9.11 12.27 15.86
N PRO A 494 -10.08 11.72 16.62
CA PRO A 494 -10.65 10.43 16.31
C PRO A 494 -11.44 10.45 14.99
N VAL A 495 -10.93 9.79 13.95
CA VAL A 495 -11.58 9.81 12.61
C VAL A 495 -12.98 9.19 12.62
N ARG A 496 -13.20 8.16 13.44
CA ARG A 496 -14.52 7.54 13.68
C ARG A 496 -15.54 8.48 14.32
N GLU A 497 -15.09 9.53 15.01
CA GLU A 497 -15.94 10.54 15.66
C GLU A 497 -16.03 11.83 14.83
N ALA A 498 -15.41 11.88 13.65
CA ALA A 498 -15.39 13.08 12.81
C ALA A 498 -16.80 13.56 12.40
N GLY A 499 -17.76 12.63 12.32
CA GLY A 499 -19.17 12.89 12.00
C GLY A 499 -19.98 13.51 13.15
N GLU A 500 -19.41 13.61 14.35
CA GLU A 500 -20.09 14.28 15.47
C GLU A 500 -20.16 15.78 15.24
N TRP A 501 -21.38 16.31 15.28
CA TRP A 501 -21.64 17.71 14.97
C TRP A 501 -21.47 18.64 16.18
N GLY A 502 -21.09 19.88 15.92
CA GLY A 502 -20.98 20.93 16.92
C GLY A 502 -19.68 20.89 17.71
N ARG A 503 -18.63 20.28 17.14
CA ARG A 503 -17.31 20.16 17.76
C ARG A 503 -16.45 21.41 17.54
N LEU A 504 -16.67 22.18 16.48
CA LEU A 504 -16.00 23.47 16.25
C LEU A 504 -16.40 24.50 17.33
N PRO A 505 -15.43 25.01 18.12
CA PRO A 505 -15.73 26.00 19.15
C PRO A 505 -16.15 27.35 18.54
N VAL A 506 -17.27 27.88 19.02
CA VAL A 506 -17.70 29.25 18.71
C VAL A 506 -16.67 30.24 19.24
N GLY A 507 -16.42 31.31 18.48
CA GLY A 507 -15.44 32.33 18.83
C GLY A 507 -14.01 32.02 18.40
N THR A 508 -13.76 30.84 17.80
CA THR A 508 -12.46 30.49 17.22
C THR A 508 -12.06 31.52 16.16
N THR A 509 -10.81 32.00 16.23
CA THR A 509 -10.29 32.92 15.21
C THR A 509 -9.64 32.11 14.09
N VAL A 510 -10.18 32.23 12.88
CA VAL A 510 -9.62 31.57 11.70
C VAL A 510 -8.40 32.31 11.16
N GLY A 511 -7.40 31.54 10.73
CA GLY A 511 -6.20 32.04 10.07
C GLY A 511 -6.41 32.36 8.59
N THR A 512 -5.31 32.61 7.89
CA THR A 512 -5.30 32.72 6.43
C THR A 512 -5.09 31.36 5.80
N LEU A 513 -5.87 31.03 4.77
CA LEU A 513 -5.73 29.76 4.04
C LEU A 513 -5.02 29.98 2.69
N ALA A 514 -3.85 29.39 2.52
CA ALA A 514 -3.22 29.26 1.21
C ALA A 514 -4.04 28.32 0.31
N PRO A 515 -3.98 28.45 -1.04
CA PRO A 515 -4.68 27.53 -1.92
C PRO A 515 -4.27 26.08 -1.64
N LEU A 516 -5.23 25.25 -1.21
CA LEU A 516 -4.98 23.83 -0.90
C LEU A 516 -4.47 23.06 -2.12
N PHE A 517 -5.03 23.36 -3.29
CA PHE A 517 -4.66 22.80 -4.58
C PHE A 517 -4.51 23.95 -5.57
N PRO A 518 -3.31 24.52 -5.73
CA PRO A 518 -3.05 25.61 -6.66
C PRO A 518 -3.45 25.24 -8.09
N ARG A 519 -3.97 26.20 -8.87
CA ARG A 519 -4.29 25.95 -10.28
C ARG A 519 -3.02 25.63 -11.05
N ILE A 520 -3.08 24.59 -11.86
CA ILE A 520 -2.00 24.19 -12.76
C ILE A 520 -2.28 24.82 -14.12
N GLU A 521 -1.41 25.73 -14.55
CA GLU A 521 -1.46 26.31 -15.89
C GLU A 521 -0.94 25.26 -16.90
N VAL A 522 -1.84 24.60 -17.62
CA VAL A 522 -1.53 23.49 -18.57
C VAL A 522 -0.71 24.05 -19.76
N PRO A 523 0.35 23.35 -20.24
CA PRO A 523 0.17 22.18 -21.10
C PRO A 523 1.03 20.99 -20.66
N VAL A 524 0.39 19.91 -20.18
CA VAL A 524 1.07 18.62 -20.05
C VAL A 524 0.94 17.95 -21.42
N ALA A 525 2.07 17.87 -22.13
CA ALA A 525 2.21 17.28 -23.46
C ALA A 525 2.52 15.78 -23.39
#